data_AF-A0A9E1IN84-F1
#
_entry.id   AF-A0A9E1IN84-F1
#
_cell.length_a   1.000
_cell.length_b   1.000
_cell.length_c   1.000
_cell.angle_alpha   90.00
_cell.angle_beta   90.00
_cell.angle_gamma   90.00
#
_symmetry.space_group_name_H-M   'P 1'
#
loop_
_entity.id
_entity.type
_entity.pdbx_description
1 polymer ?
#
loop_
_entity_poly.entity_id
_entity_poly.type
_entity_poly.pdbx_seq_one_letter_code
_entity_poly.pdbx_strand_id
1 'polypeptide(L)'
;MLEQLGEADSQHSSSLLMGERSSRGESNPQWATALEGNTGEIITELEAIASENTSFGAPRVSGPEAEESVPEFTPEPRGLASPVSMGRFTTAVSAVATNWMTSDPARRAEPMVEAARQELSSHRVPLPEFLVTEISNAGQVDPAPWAVSLSPGLFTTANGVTEGPGIEEAARAEAAEAADTVYHEARHAEQFFRVARLLAGRGQSARQIHGETEIRRDVCDEALEQAIDEGEDLEAEEWHQSIYGEHGDYRAQVLDNLTHTGPLLETVNRRTEEMGRLHAGGIVDDASLSRVVALQQRALDTCTAINAEYRALPEERDAWAVGGAINRAVNGR
;
A
#
# COMPACT_ATOMS: atom_id res chain seq x y z
N MET A 1 -3.89 -5.93 2.93
CA MET A 1 -2.92 -7.04 3.08
C MET A 1 -1.48 -6.54 3.28
N LEU A 2 -1.06 -5.42 2.68
CA LEU A 2 0.32 -4.89 2.85
C LEU A 2 0.50 -3.94 4.05
N GLU A 3 -0.51 -3.18 4.47
CA GLU A 3 -0.47 -2.42 5.75
C GLU A 3 -0.36 -3.34 6.98
N GLN A 4 -0.87 -4.57 6.89
CA GLN A 4 -0.72 -5.58 7.95
C GLN A 4 0.73 -6.08 8.12
N LEU A 5 1.63 -5.77 7.18
CA LEU A 5 3.04 -6.16 7.30
C LEU A 5 3.84 -5.23 8.22
N GLY A 6 3.36 -4.00 8.45
CA GLY A 6 3.99 -3.07 9.40
C GLY A 6 3.62 -3.32 10.87
N GLU A 7 2.45 -3.91 11.14
CA GLU A 7 1.94 -4.12 12.50
C GLU A 7 2.25 -5.51 13.09
N ALA A 8 2.57 -6.49 12.24
CA ALA A 8 2.85 -7.87 12.66
C ALA A 8 4.12 -8.02 13.54
N ASP A 9 5.01 -7.02 13.54
CA ASP A 9 6.32 -7.09 14.20
C ASP A 9 6.25 -6.95 15.74
N SER A 10 5.12 -6.51 16.31
CA SER A 10 5.03 -6.28 17.77
C SER A 10 4.12 -7.23 18.55
N GLN A 11 3.21 -7.96 17.92
CA GLN A 11 2.18 -8.74 18.64
C GLN A 11 2.34 -10.27 18.59
N HIS A 12 3.16 -10.85 17.72
CA HIS A 12 3.21 -12.32 17.56
C HIS A 12 4.42 -13.02 18.19
N SER A 13 5.47 -12.30 18.58
CA SER A 13 6.67 -12.92 19.17
C SER A 13 6.57 -13.27 20.66
N SER A 14 5.51 -12.85 21.37
CA SER A 14 5.44 -13.00 22.85
C SER A 14 4.39 -14.00 23.37
N SER A 15 3.48 -14.53 22.53
CA SER A 15 2.37 -15.35 23.03
C SER A 15 2.56 -16.88 22.91
N LEU A 16 3.59 -17.36 22.22
CA LEU A 16 3.66 -18.77 21.78
C LEU A 16 4.41 -19.74 22.71
N LEU A 17 4.85 -19.32 23.92
CA LEU A 17 5.76 -20.12 24.76
C LEU A 17 5.18 -20.67 26.08
N MET A 18 3.86 -20.62 26.33
CA MET A 18 3.27 -21.11 27.59
C MET A 18 2.12 -22.11 27.33
N GLY A 19 2.41 -23.25 26.71
CA GLY A 19 1.50 -24.40 26.62
C GLY A 19 1.84 -25.47 27.66
N GLU A 20 0.93 -25.72 28.61
CA GLU A 20 1.06 -26.75 29.64
C GLU A 20 1.24 -28.16 29.04
N ARG A 21 2.33 -28.83 29.40
CA ARG A 21 2.61 -30.23 29.02
C ARG A 21 1.64 -31.19 29.71
N SER A 22 0.60 -31.62 29.00
CA SER A 22 -0.24 -32.75 29.41
C SER A 22 0.54 -34.07 29.25
N SER A 23 0.80 -34.75 30.36
CA SER A 23 1.50 -36.03 30.41
C SER A 23 0.51 -37.18 30.32
N ARG A 24 0.23 -37.69 29.10
CA ARG A 24 -0.41 -39.02 28.91
C ARG A 24 -0.37 -39.48 27.45
N GLY A 25 0.12 -40.70 27.24
CA GLY A 25 -0.35 -41.59 26.16
C GLY A 25 0.71 -42.07 25.18
N GLU A 26 0.95 -43.38 25.21
CA GLU A 26 1.79 -44.21 24.33
C GLU A 26 1.90 -43.72 22.86
N SER A 27 3.13 -43.51 22.41
CA SER A 27 3.47 -43.11 21.05
C SER A 27 3.28 -44.27 20.06
N ASN A 28 2.23 -44.20 19.25
CA ASN A 28 2.11 -45.02 18.03
C ASN A 28 3.20 -44.63 16.99
N PRO A 29 4.22 -45.47 16.73
CA PRO A 29 5.38 -45.09 15.92
C PRO A 29 5.07 -44.75 14.45
N GLN A 30 3.91 -45.14 13.92
CA GLN A 30 3.52 -44.79 12.54
C GLN A 30 3.15 -43.32 12.36
N TRP A 31 2.69 -42.62 13.41
CA TRP A 31 2.42 -41.18 13.30
C TRP A 31 3.70 -40.34 13.30
N ALA A 32 4.74 -40.79 14.01
CA ALA A 32 6.01 -40.08 14.08
C ALA A 32 6.71 -40.08 12.70
N THR A 33 6.73 -41.21 11.99
CA THR A 33 7.37 -41.31 10.67
C THR A 33 6.65 -40.50 9.58
N ALA A 34 5.32 -40.42 9.63
CA ALA A 34 4.54 -39.58 8.70
C ALA A 34 4.77 -38.07 8.94
N LEU A 35 5.05 -37.67 10.19
CA LEU A 35 5.32 -36.27 10.56
C LEU A 35 6.77 -35.85 10.29
N GLU A 36 7.75 -36.76 10.45
CA GLU A 36 9.15 -36.50 10.10
C GLU A 36 9.36 -36.27 8.59
N GLY A 37 8.63 -37.00 7.73
CA GLY A 37 8.62 -36.75 6.28
C GLY A 37 8.13 -35.35 5.91
N ASN A 38 7.14 -34.84 6.66
CA ASN A 38 6.57 -33.52 6.44
C ASN A 38 7.55 -32.38 6.82
N THR A 39 8.41 -32.56 7.82
CA THR A 39 9.41 -31.55 8.21
C THR A 39 10.42 -31.24 7.10
N GLY A 40 10.95 -32.29 6.45
CA GLY A 40 11.90 -32.12 5.34
C GLY A 40 11.27 -31.46 4.11
N GLU A 41 10.01 -31.79 3.82
CA GLU A 41 9.24 -31.16 2.75
C GLU A 41 9.00 -29.67 3.01
N ILE A 42 8.60 -29.29 4.23
CA ILE A 42 8.40 -27.88 4.61
C ILE A 42 9.69 -27.07 4.43
N ILE A 43 10.81 -27.58 4.93
CA ILE A 43 12.09 -26.87 4.80
C ILE A 43 12.48 -26.74 3.32
N THR A 44 12.35 -27.82 2.54
CA THR A 44 12.70 -27.81 1.12
C THR A 44 11.83 -26.82 0.33
N GLU A 45 10.53 -26.78 0.61
CA GLU A 45 9.59 -25.82 0.00
C GLU A 45 9.98 -24.38 0.34
N LEU A 46 10.24 -24.06 1.62
CA LEU A 46 10.65 -22.72 2.03
C LEU A 46 12.00 -22.29 1.47
N GLU A 47 12.93 -23.23 1.29
CA GLU A 47 14.22 -22.96 0.64
C GLU A 47 14.09 -22.73 -0.86
N ALA A 48 13.22 -23.47 -1.54
CA ALA A 48 12.89 -23.22 -2.94
C ALA A 48 12.28 -21.82 -3.10
N ILE A 49 11.31 -21.47 -2.26
CA ILE A 49 10.70 -20.13 -2.22
C ILE A 49 11.76 -19.05 -1.98
N ALA A 50 12.61 -19.21 -0.96
CA ALA A 50 13.66 -18.23 -0.67
C ALA A 50 14.66 -18.09 -1.84
N SER A 51 14.98 -19.18 -2.53
CA SER A 51 15.85 -19.16 -3.70
C SER A 51 15.19 -18.45 -4.89
N GLU A 52 13.92 -18.74 -5.19
CA GLU A 52 13.17 -18.07 -6.26
C GLU A 52 13.03 -16.57 -5.97
N ASN A 53 12.85 -16.19 -4.71
CA ASN A 53 12.72 -14.80 -4.28
C ASN A 53 13.96 -13.94 -4.46
N THR A 54 15.16 -14.53 -4.36
CA THR A 54 16.38 -13.80 -4.73
C THR A 54 16.41 -13.40 -6.21
N SER A 55 15.60 -14.04 -7.06
CA SER A 55 15.47 -13.68 -8.47
C SER A 55 14.39 -12.62 -8.76
N PHE A 56 13.46 -12.39 -7.82
CA PHE A 56 12.46 -11.32 -7.91
C PHE A 56 13.03 -9.95 -7.50
N GLY A 57 13.93 -9.93 -6.51
CA GLY A 57 14.40 -8.68 -5.86
C GLY A 57 15.46 -7.85 -6.61
N ALA A 58 15.84 -8.21 -7.82
CA ALA A 58 16.68 -7.35 -8.66
C ALA A 58 15.90 -6.97 -9.92
N PRO A 59 15.62 -5.67 -10.14
CA PRO A 59 15.09 -5.21 -11.41
C PRO A 59 15.93 -5.77 -12.56
N ARG A 60 15.26 -6.42 -13.53
CA ARG A 60 15.89 -6.98 -14.73
C ARG A 60 16.25 -5.87 -15.71
N VAL A 61 15.47 -4.81 -15.65
CA VAL A 61 15.77 -3.52 -16.27
C VAL A 61 16.37 -2.67 -15.16
N SER A 62 17.58 -2.14 -15.37
CA SER A 62 18.10 -1.11 -14.47
C SER A 62 17.04 -0.03 -14.37
N GLY A 63 16.60 0.32 -13.15
CA GLY A 63 15.86 1.56 -12.96
C GLY A 63 16.68 2.73 -13.53
N PRO A 64 16.06 3.91 -13.72
CA PRO A 64 16.83 5.10 -14.06
C PRO A 64 18.04 5.14 -13.12
N GLU A 65 19.25 5.08 -13.68
CA GLU A 65 20.47 5.14 -12.87
C GLU A 65 20.29 6.36 -11.97
N ALA A 66 20.55 6.22 -10.67
CA ALA A 66 20.57 7.37 -9.78
C ALA A 66 21.70 8.28 -10.28
N GLU A 67 21.39 9.10 -11.29
CA GLU A 67 22.34 9.96 -11.95
C GLU A 67 22.98 10.83 -10.87
N GLU A 68 24.30 10.97 -10.98
CA GLU A 68 25.16 11.79 -10.14
C GLU A 68 24.41 13.02 -9.60
N SER A 69 24.10 12.98 -8.30
CA SER A 69 23.31 13.96 -7.53
C SER A 69 23.06 15.28 -8.25
N VAL A 70 22.06 15.31 -9.14
CA VAL A 70 21.50 16.56 -9.64
C VAL A 70 20.98 17.27 -8.39
N PRO A 71 21.32 18.56 -8.14
CA PRO A 71 20.82 19.27 -6.97
C PRO A 71 19.32 19.07 -6.88
N GLU A 72 18.87 18.55 -5.73
CA GLU A 72 17.49 18.16 -5.46
C GLU A 72 16.58 19.36 -5.72
N PHE A 73 16.02 19.43 -6.94
CA PHE A 73 15.01 20.41 -7.26
C PHE A 73 13.74 19.92 -6.58
N THR A 74 13.42 20.51 -5.43
CA THR A 74 12.15 20.31 -4.76
C THR A 74 11.18 21.37 -5.29
N PRO A 75 10.34 21.06 -6.31
CA PRO A 75 9.30 21.99 -6.72
C PRO A 75 8.45 22.37 -5.51
N GLU A 76 8.01 23.63 -5.46
CA GLU A 76 7.08 24.08 -4.43
C GLU A 76 5.83 23.18 -4.44
N PRO A 77 5.42 22.60 -3.30
CA PRO A 77 4.26 21.72 -3.24
C PRO A 77 3.00 22.42 -3.76
N ARG A 78 2.35 21.81 -4.76
CA ARG A 78 1.19 22.37 -5.47
C ARG A 78 0.07 21.36 -5.56
N GLY A 79 -1.13 21.86 -5.82
CA GLY A 79 -2.31 21.00 -5.86
C GLY A 79 -2.68 20.49 -4.47
N LEU A 80 -3.06 19.21 -4.39
CA LEU A 80 -3.33 18.53 -3.12
C LEU A 80 -2.10 18.47 -2.22
N ALA A 81 -0.89 18.48 -2.78
CA ALA A 81 0.35 18.54 -2.01
C ALA A 81 0.59 19.91 -1.34
N SER A 82 -0.19 20.95 -1.68
CA SER A 82 0.00 22.27 -1.07
C SER A 82 -0.36 22.27 0.43
N PRO A 83 0.37 23.01 1.29
CA PRO A 83 0.06 23.09 2.72
C PRO A 83 -1.36 23.57 3.02
N VAL A 84 -1.93 24.41 2.15
CA VAL A 84 -3.31 24.91 2.29
C VAL A 84 -4.32 23.77 2.12
N SER A 85 -4.16 22.95 1.08
CA SER A 85 -5.06 21.83 0.82
C SER A 85 -4.97 20.75 1.88
N MET A 86 -3.74 20.37 2.26
CA MET A 86 -3.53 19.40 3.34
C MET A 86 -4.11 19.90 4.67
N GLY A 87 -3.95 21.19 4.99
CA GLY A 87 -4.50 21.79 6.21
C GLY A 87 -6.02 21.77 6.27
N ARG A 88 -6.70 22.10 5.15
CA ARG A 88 -8.16 22.04 5.06
C ARG A 88 -8.68 20.60 5.18
N PHE A 89 -8.06 19.66 4.47
CA PHE A 89 -8.43 18.24 4.56
C PHE A 89 -8.23 17.68 5.98
N THR A 90 -7.06 17.92 6.59
CA THR A 90 -6.75 17.48 7.97
C THR A 90 -7.77 18.03 8.97
N THR A 91 -8.20 19.30 8.80
CA THR A 91 -9.20 19.92 9.66
C THR A 91 -10.54 19.19 9.57
N ALA A 92 -10.98 18.84 8.35
CA ALA A 92 -12.21 18.09 8.14
C ALA A 92 -12.13 16.67 8.74
N VAL A 93 -11.01 15.97 8.53
CA VAL A 93 -10.79 14.62 9.05
C VAL A 93 -10.73 14.59 10.57
N SER A 94 -10.11 15.57 11.21
CA SER A 94 -10.01 15.65 12.68
C SER A 94 -11.40 15.69 13.35
N ALA A 95 -12.40 16.26 12.67
CA ALA A 95 -13.78 16.23 13.12
C ALA A 95 -14.41 14.82 13.05
N VAL A 96 -14.05 14.03 12.03
CA VAL A 96 -14.45 12.62 11.90
C VAL A 96 -13.79 11.78 13.00
N ALA A 97 -12.49 11.96 13.23
CA ALA A 97 -11.72 11.23 14.25
C ALA A 97 -12.35 11.35 15.65
N THR A 98 -12.88 12.53 16.00
CA THR A 98 -13.57 12.77 17.29
C THR A 98 -14.79 11.88 17.50
N ASN A 99 -15.47 11.48 16.41
CA ASN A 99 -16.67 10.64 16.45
C ASN A 99 -16.44 9.25 15.84
N TRP A 100 -15.18 8.86 15.62
CA TRP A 100 -14.86 7.63 14.87
C TRP A 100 -15.54 6.42 15.49
N MET A 101 -15.34 6.19 16.79
CA MET A 101 -15.87 5.01 17.50
C MET A 101 -17.40 4.94 17.54
N THR A 102 -18.09 6.07 17.48
CA THR A 102 -19.55 6.16 17.59
C THR A 102 -20.25 6.28 16.24
N SER A 103 -19.49 6.55 15.17
CA SER A 103 -20.00 6.65 13.81
C SER A 103 -20.02 5.28 13.14
N ASP A 104 -21.04 5.02 12.32
CA ASP A 104 -21.02 3.88 11.40
C ASP A 104 -20.01 4.12 10.25
N PRO A 105 -19.61 3.07 9.50
CA PRO A 105 -18.64 3.21 8.40
C PRO A 105 -19.00 4.27 7.35
N ALA A 106 -20.28 4.43 7.01
CA ALA A 106 -20.70 5.42 6.02
C ALA A 106 -20.49 6.85 6.54
N ARG A 107 -20.80 7.09 7.81
CA ARG A 107 -20.57 8.37 8.51
C ARG A 107 -19.08 8.69 8.71
N ARG A 108 -18.20 7.69 8.66
CA ARG A 108 -16.74 7.88 8.63
C ARG A 108 -16.24 8.23 7.24
N ALA A 109 -16.70 7.50 6.22
CA ALA A 109 -16.25 7.66 4.84
C ALA A 109 -16.72 8.97 4.20
N GLU A 110 -18.01 9.31 4.32
CA GLU A 110 -18.64 10.41 3.58
C GLU A 110 -17.93 11.77 3.81
N PRO A 111 -17.62 12.21 5.05
CA PRO A 111 -16.97 13.49 5.24
C PRO A 111 -15.53 13.52 4.73
N MET A 112 -14.80 12.40 4.77
CA MET A 112 -13.43 12.30 4.24
C MET A 112 -13.45 12.40 2.72
N VAL A 113 -14.33 11.65 2.07
CA VAL A 113 -14.52 11.69 0.61
C VAL A 113 -14.96 13.09 0.15
N GLU A 114 -15.90 13.71 0.86
CA GLU A 114 -16.36 15.06 0.53
C GLU A 114 -15.24 16.11 0.68
N ALA A 115 -14.41 15.99 1.73
CA ALA A 115 -13.25 16.85 1.87
C ALA A 115 -12.24 16.66 0.72
N ALA A 116 -11.98 15.43 0.28
CA ALA A 116 -11.10 15.17 -0.86
C ALA A 116 -11.66 15.76 -2.17
N ARG A 117 -12.96 15.62 -2.41
CA ARG A 117 -13.65 16.25 -3.56
C ARG A 117 -13.53 17.77 -3.54
N GLN A 118 -13.69 18.40 -2.39
CA GLN A 118 -13.55 19.85 -2.26
C GLN A 118 -12.13 20.30 -2.62
N GLU A 119 -11.10 19.57 -2.18
CA GLU A 119 -9.72 19.88 -2.54
C GLU A 119 -9.46 19.69 -4.03
N LEU A 120 -9.87 18.58 -4.63
CA LEU A 120 -9.77 18.35 -6.08
C LEU A 120 -10.47 19.45 -6.90
N SER A 121 -11.70 19.80 -6.51
CA SER A 121 -12.46 20.88 -7.17
C SER A 121 -11.76 22.23 -7.02
N SER A 122 -11.12 22.52 -5.89
CA SER A 122 -10.40 23.78 -5.66
C SER A 122 -9.19 23.94 -6.60
N HIS A 123 -8.64 22.83 -7.07
CA HIS A 123 -7.56 22.76 -8.06
C HIS A 123 -8.05 22.46 -9.48
N ARG A 124 -9.36 22.54 -9.71
CA ARG A 124 -10.02 22.32 -11.02
C ARG A 124 -9.73 20.95 -11.63
N VAL A 125 -9.52 19.94 -10.79
CA VAL A 125 -9.46 18.54 -11.22
C VAL A 125 -10.91 18.06 -11.44
N PRO A 126 -11.26 17.51 -12.62
CA PRO A 126 -12.55 16.87 -12.83
C PRO A 126 -12.79 15.81 -11.77
N LEU A 127 -13.94 15.88 -11.08
CA LEU A 127 -14.17 15.02 -9.92
C LEU A 127 -14.31 13.55 -10.33
N PRO A 128 -13.47 12.64 -9.80
CA PRO A 128 -13.70 11.22 -9.96
C PRO A 128 -14.94 10.79 -9.15
N GLU A 129 -15.55 9.71 -9.58
CA GLU A 129 -16.54 9.02 -8.75
C GLU A 129 -15.82 8.37 -7.57
N PHE A 130 -16.24 8.63 -6.33
CA PHE A 130 -15.69 7.93 -5.17
C PHE A 130 -16.64 6.82 -4.78
N LEU A 131 -16.13 5.60 -4.73
CA LEU A 131 -16.87 4.37 -4.48
C LEU A 131 -16.31 3.70 -3.22
N VAL A 132 -17.17 3.43 -2.24
CA VAL A 132 -16.82 2.51 -1.15
C VAL A 132 -17.30 1.13 -1.55
N THR A 133 -16.38 0.27 -2.01
CA THR A 133 -16.71 -1.01 -2.65
C THR A 133 -15.62 -2.05 -2.41
N GLU A 134 -15.99 -3.32 -2.45
CA GLU A 134 -15.05 -4.44 -2.26
C GLU A 134 -13.96 -4.42 -3.33
N ILE A 135 -12.71 -4.24 -2.88
CA ILE A 135 -11.48 -4.27 -3.65
C ILE A 135 -10.39 -4.99 -2.83
N SER A 136 -9.36 -5.50 -3.49
CA SER A 136 -8.30 -6.29 -2.84
C SER A 136 -7.27 -5.46 -2.06
N ASN A 137 -7.16 -4.17 -2.36
CA ASN A 137 -6.29 -3.18 -1.75
C ASN A 137 -7.08 -2.20 -0.87
N ALA A 138 -6.39 -1.26 -0.23
CA ALA A 138 -7.01 -0.23 0.61
C ALA A 138 -7.77 0.79 -0.23
N GLY A 139 -7.13 1.30 -1.28
CA GLY A 139 -7.72 2.19 -2.27
C GLY A 139 -7.09 1.94 -3.65
N GLN A 140 -7.76 2.44 -4.69
CA GLN A 140 -7.20 2.57 -6.03
C GLN A 140 -7.90 3.70 -6.79
N VAL A 141 -7.21 4.28 -7.77
CA VAL A 141 -7.81 5.08 -8.83
C VAL A 141 -7.83 4.31 -10.15
N ASP A 142 -8.96 4.37 -10.84
CA ASP A 142 -9.16 3.79 -12.16
C ASP A 142 -9.35 4.92 -13.17
N PRO A 143 -8.35 5.23 -14.04
CA PRO A 143 -8.41 6.39 -14.94
C PRO A 143 -9.49 6.25 -16.03
N ALA A 144 -9.82 5.03 -16.45
CA ALA A 144 -10.81 4.75 -17.49
C ALA A 144 -12.27 5.04 -17.10
N PRO A 145 -12.81 4.51 -15.99
CA PRO A 145 -14.09 4.97 -15.46
C PRO A 145 -13.98 6.35 -14.78
N TRP A 146 -12.75 6.81 -14.50
CA TRP A 146 -12.44 7.99 -13.69
C TRP A 146 -13.08 7.89 -12.30
N ALA A 147 -12.64 6.89 -11.54
CA ALA A 147 -13.18 6.56 -10.23
C ALA A 147 -12.06 6.32 -9.21
N VAL A 148 -12.32 6.66 -7.96
CA VAL A 148 -11.53 6.29 -6.78
C VAL A 148 -12.33 5.26 -6.00
N SER A 149 -11.83 4.03 -5.94
CA SER A 149 -12.43 2.94 -5.16
C SER A 149 -11.71 2.81 -3.83
N LEU A 150 -12.48 2.69 -2.74
CA LEU A 150 -11.99 2.59 -1.37
C LEU A 150 -12.58 1.35 -0.72
N SER A 151 -11.74 0.55 -0.08
CA SER A 151 -12.18 -0.66 0.61
C SER A 151 -13.05 -0.30 1.82
N PRO A 152 -14.21 -0.96 2.02
CA PRO A 152 -15.04 -0.75 3.20
C PRO A 152 -14.28 -0.97 4.52
N GLY A 153 -13.27 -1.85 4.50
CA GLY A 153 -12.43 -2.17 5.65
C GLY A 153 -11.75 -0.94 6.26
N LEU A 154 -11.39 0.07 5.45
CA LEU A 154 -10.79 1.33 5.91
C LEU A 154 -11.66 2.07 6.93
N PHE A 155 -12.98 1.93 6.80
CA PHE A 155 -13.94 2.66 7.62
C PHE A 155 -14.50 1.79 8.74
N THR A 156 -13.95 0.60 8.96
CA THR A 156 -14.30 -0.28 10.08
C THR A 156 -13.29 -0.11 11.21
N THR A 157 -13.71 -0.39 12.45
CA THR A 157 -12.79 -0.40 13.60
C THR A 157 -12.09 -1.75 13.66
N ALA A 158 -10.78 -1.79 13.45
CA ALA A 158 -10.00 -3.02 13.40
C ALA A 158 -9.86 -3.69 14.77
N ASN A 159 -9.82 -2.88 15.84
CA ASN A 159 -9.37 -3.37 17.14
C ASN A 159 -10.46 -3.93 18.06
N GLY A 160 -11.75 -3.74 17.74
CA GLY A 160 -12.86 -4.13 18.62
C GLY A 160 -12.84 -3.48 20.01
N VAL A 161 -11.86 -2.61 20.28
CA VAL A 161 -11.73 -1.82 21.51
C VAL A 161 -12.80 -0.74 21.41
N THR A 162 -13.86 -0.89 22.18
CA THR A 162 -14.96 0.09 22.23
C THR A 162 -14.90 0.98 23.46
N GLU A 163 -14.08 0.62 24.45
CA GLU A 163 -13.99 1.28 25.75
C GLU A 163 -12.59 1.15 26.35
N GLY A 164 -12.22 2.06 27.25
CA GLY A 164 -10.99 1.99 28.04
C GLY A 164 -10.02 3.15 27.80
N PRO A 165 -8.93 3.23 28.59
CA PRO A 165 -7.88 4.22 28.38
C PRO A 165 -7.24 4.01 27.01
N GLY A 166 -6.98 5.11 26.28
CA GLY A 166 -6.37 5.05 24.94
C GLY A 166 -7.34 4.90 23.78
N ILE A 167 -8.66 4.78 24.03
CA ILE A 167 -9.67 4.66 22.97
C ILE A 167 -9.63 5.84 21.99
N GLU A 168 -9.45 7.07 22.47
CA GLU A 168 -9.38 8.27 21.64
C GLU A 168 -8.11 8.32 20.78
N GLU A 169 -7.01 7.72 21.25
CA GLU A 169 -5.76 7.63 20.49
C GLU A 169 -5.88 6.57 19.40
N ALA A 170 -6.42 5.39 19.72
CA ALA A 170 -6.70 4.33 18.76
C ALA A 170 -7.68 4.79 17.67
N ALA A 171 -8.78 5.44 18.08
CA ALA A 171 -9.77 6.01 17.16
C ALA A 171 -9.17 7.04 16.20
N ARG A 172 -8.25 7.88 16.70
CA ARG A 172 -7.54 8.86 15.88
C ARG A 172 -6.55 8.22 14.93
N ALA A 173 -5.82 7.19 15.38
CA ALA A 173 -4.90 6.44 14.53
C ALA A 173 -5.66 5.75 13.38
N GLU A 174 -6.77 5.05 13.67
CA GLU A 174 -7.60 4.43 12.64
C GLU A 174 -8.16 5.46 11.66
N ALA A 175 -8.65 6.61 12.16
CA ALA A 175 -9.11 7.69 11.30
C ALA A 175 -7.98 8.31 10.45
N ALA A 176 -6.76 8.36 10.97
CA ALA A 176 -5.59 8.87 10.28
C ALA A 176 -5.16 7.95 9.13
N GLU A 177 -5.17 6.63 9.31
CA GLU A 177 -4.88 5.65 8.23
C GLU A 177 -5.93 5.71 7.11
N ALA A 178 -7.22 5.78 7.47
CA ALA A 178 -8.28 5.94 6.47
C ALA A 178 -8.13 7.27 5.69
N ALA A 179 -7.78 8.35 6.38
CA ALA A 179 -7.56 9.64 5.77
C ALA A 179 -6.30 9.70 4.88
N ASP A 180 -5.22 9.04 5.28
CA ASP A 180 -4.02 8.83 4.47
C ASP A 180 -4.42 8.22 3.12
N THR A 181 -5.11 7.06 3.16
CA THR A 181 -5.54 6.35 1.95
C THR A 181 -6.47 7.21 1.09
N VAL A 182 -7.50 7.83 1.66
CA VAL A 182 -8.45 8.67 0.89
C VAL A 182 -7.72 9.81 0.17
N TYR A 183 -6.77 10.46 0.85
CA TYR A 183 -6.04 11.59 0.26
C TYR A 183 -4.95 11.14 -0.73
N HIS A 184 -4.34 9.98 -0.48
CA HIS A 184 -3.41 9.30 -1.40
C HIS A 184 -4.09 9.00 -2.74
N GLU A 185 -5.26 8.35 -2.75
CA GLU A 185 -5.97 8.05 -4.00
C GLU A 185 -6.48 9.31 -4.70
N ALA A 186 -6.90 10.33 -3.94
CA ALA A 186 -7.24 11.63 -4.50
C ALA A 186 -6.02 12.29 -5.17
N ARG A 187 -4.82 12.12 -4.61
CA ARG A 187 -3.58 12.62 -5.22
C ARG A 187 -3.28 11.90 -6.54
N HIS A 188 -3.46 10.60 -6.63
CA HIS A 188 -3.33 9.89 -7.92
C HIS A 188 -4.29 10.45 -8.99
N ALA A 189 -5.54 10.74 -8.64
CA ALA A 189 -6.49 11.37 -9.57
C ALA A 189 -6.00 12.75 -10.08
N GLU A 190 -5.42 13.58 -9.21
CA GLU A 190 -4.79 14.83 -9.62
C GLU A 190 -3.57 14.61 -10.53
N GLN A 191 -2.70 13.65 -10.20
CA GLN A 191 -1.52 13.31 -10.99
C GLN A 191 -1.90 12.89 -12.41
N PHE A 192 -2.87 12.00 -12.58
CA PHE A 192 -3.38 11.60 -13.89
C PHE A 192 -3.91 12.79 -14.69
N PHE A 193 -4.67 13.68 -14.04
CA PHE A 193 -5.18 14.88 -14.72
C PHE A 193 -4.06 15.83 -15.14
N ARG A 194 -3.01 15.99 -14.32
CA ARG A 194 -1.84 16.81 -14.66
C ARG A 194 -1.03 16.21 -15.82
N VAL A 195 -0.89 14.89 -15.88
CA VAL A 195 -0.31 14.21 -17.06
C VAL A 195 -1.16 14.49 -18.31
N ALA A 196 -2.49 14.41 -18.23
CA ALA A 196 -3.36 14.75 -19.35
C ALA A 196 -3.18 16.23 -19.81
N ARG A 197 -3.03 17.17 -18.87
CA ARG A 197 -2.78 18.59 -19.17
C ARG A 197 -1.42 18.82 -19.83
N LEU A 198 -0.39 18.08 -19.42
CA LEU A 198 0.93 18.10 -20.05
C LEU A 198 0.85 17.63 -21.50
N LEU A 199 0.20 16.49 -21.75
CA LEU A 199 0.01 15.95 -23.10
C LEU A 199 -0.84 16.90 -23.97
N ALA A 200 -1.84 17.56 -23.40
CA ALA A 200 -2.59 18.61 -24.05
C ALA A 200 -1.72 19.80 -24.48
N GLY A 201 -0.81 20.27 -23.61
CA GLY A 201 0.13 21.35 -23.95
C GLY A 201 1.16 20.96 -25.00
N ARG A 202 1.48 19.67 -25.09
CA ARG A 202 2.25 19.06 -26.21
C ARG A 202 1.45 18.95 -27.52
N GLY A 203 0.21 19.45 -27.55
CA GLY A 203 -0.64 19.49 -28.73
C GLY A 203 -1.38 18.18 -29.03
N GLN A 204 -1.40 17.21 -28.10
CA GLN A 204 -2.24 16.03 -28.27
C GLN A 204 -3.72 16.40 -28.13
N SER A 205 -4.57 15.80 -28.97
CA SER A 205 -6.03 15.88 -28.82
C SER A 205 -6.51 14.98 -27.68
N ALA A 206 -7.68 15.27 -27.10
CA ALA A 206 -8.28 14.43 -26.07
C ALA A 206 -8.43 12.94 -26.46
N ARG A 207 -8.63 12.66 -27.77
CA ARG A 207 -8.64 11.27 -28.28
C ARG A 207 -7.27 10.61 -28.18
N GLN A 208 -6.20 11.34 -28.50
CA GLN A 208 -4.84 10.82 -28.41
C GLN A 208 -4.47 10.58 -26.96
N ILE A 209 -4.75 11.57 -26.08
CA ILE A 209 -4.52 11.44 -24.64
C ILE A 209 -5.26 10.22 -24.09
N HIS A 210 -6.57 10.09 -24.34
CA HIS A 210 -7.34 8.92 -23.92
C HIS A 210 -6.79 7.60 -24.47
N GLY A 211 -6.31 7.58 -25.72
CA GLY A 211 -5.73 6.38 -26.33
C GLY A 211 -4.39 5.97 -25.75
N GLU A 212 -3.63 6.92 -25.18
CA GLU A 212 -2.33 6.68 -24.54
C GLU A 212 -2.48 6.36 -23.04
N THR A 213 -3.36 7.08 -22.35
CA THR A 213 -3.44 7.06 -20.88
C THR A 213 -4.64 6.30 -20.33
N GLU A 214 -5.57 5.91 -21.19
CA GLU A 214 -6.89 5.37 -20.84
C GLU A 214 -7.75 6.30 -19.98
N ILE A 215 -7.30 7.52 -19.64
CA ILE A 215 -8.07 8.51 -18.89
C ILE A 215 -9.38 8.79 -19.61
N ARG A 216 -10.50 8.82 -18.86
CA ARG A 216 -11.84 9.03 -19.41
C ARG A 216 -11.88 10.27 -20.31
N ARG A 217 -12.51 10.14 -21.47
CA ARG A 217 -12.38 11.11 -22.56
C ARG A 217 -12.84 12.53 -22.21
N ASP A 218 -13.90 12.67 -21.43
CA ASP A 218 -14.39 13.97 -20.94
C ASP A 218 -13.36 14.68 -20.03
N VAL A 219 -12.61 13.93 -19.23
CA VAL A 219 -11.50 14.44 -18.41
C VAL A 219 -10.35 14.91 -19.31
N CYS A 220 -10.07 14.17 -20.39
CA CYS A 220 -9.10 14.62 -21.40
C CYS A 220 -9.56 15.89 -22.14
N ASP A 221 -10.85 16.04 -22.41
CA ASP A 221 -11.41 17.27 -22.99
C ASP A 221 -11.20 18.47 -22.04
N GLU A 222 -11.48 18.31 -20.74
CA GLU A 222 -11.21 19.32 -19.69
C GLU A 222 -9.71 19.65 -19.57
N ALA A 223 -8.84 18.66 -19.77
CA ALA A 223 -7.39 18.86 -19.74
C ALA A 223 -6.90 19.77 -20.87
N LEU A 224 -7.54 19.74 -22.04
CA LEU A 224 -7.23 20.66 -23.15
C LEU A 224 -7.51 22.12 -22.79
N GLU A 225 -8.57 22.37 -22.02
CA GLU A 225 -8.92 23.72 -21.56
C GLU A 225 -7.93 24.26 -20.52
N GLN A 226 -7.14 23.37 -19.92
CA GLN A 226 -6.20 23.65 -18.86
C GLN A 226 -4.77 23.19 -19.20
N ALA A 227 -4.44 23.11 -20.50
CA ALA A 227 -3.14 22.68 -20.98
C ALA A 227 -1.99 23.43 -20.27
N ILE A 228 -0.90 22.72 -20.00
CA ILE A 228 0.34 23.28 -19.40
C ILE A 228 1.46 23.17 -20.40
N ASP A 229 2.28 24.21 -20.54
CA ASP A 229 3.36 24.19 -21.51
C ASP A 229 4.44 23.18 -21.09
N GLU A 230 5.17 22.64 -22.07
CA GLU A 230 6.26 21.71 -21.81
C GLU A 230 7.34 22.35 -20.92
N GLY A 231 7.74 21.62 -19.87
CA GLY A 231 8.72 22.09 -18.89
C GLY A 231 8.14 22.95 -17.75
N GLU A 232 6.87 23.34 -17.79
CA GLU A 232 6.22 24.05 -16.66
C GLU A 232 5.88 23.11 -15.50
N ASP A 233 5.77 21.81 -15.78
CA ASP A 233 5.39 20.81 -14.80
C ASP A 233 6.28 19.57 -14.87
N LEU A 234 7.48 19.69 -14.28
CA LEU A 234 8.46 18.61 -14.22
C LEU A 234 7.97 17.37 -13.46
N GLU A 235 7.06 17.54 -12.49
CA GLU A 235 6.45 16.40 -11.79
C GLU A 235 5.54 15.60 -12.72
N ALA A 236 4.69 16.28 -13.50
CA ALA A 236 3.83 15.62 -14.49
C ALA A 236 4.65 14.90 -15.56
N GLU A 237 5.81 15.44 -15.94
CA GLU A 237 6.76 14.75 -16.82
C GLU A 237 7.30 13.48 -16.18
N GLU A 238 7.78 13.54 -14.93
CA GLU A 238 8.31 12.38 -14.20
C GLU A 238 7.26 11.26 -14.08
N TRP A 239 6.02 11.62 -13.76
CA TRP A 239 4.89 10.68 -13.70
C TRP A 239 4.55 10.11 -15.08
N HIS A 240 4.54 10.94 -16.12
CA HIS A 240 4.31 10.47 -17.50
C HIS A 240 5.38 9.46 -17.92
N GLN A 241 6.65 9.75 -17.67
CA GLN A 241 7.76 8.84 -18.00
C GLN A 241 7.69 7.53 -17.20
N SER A 242 7.29 7.59 -15.93
CA SER A 242 7.06 6.42 -15.08
C SER A 242 5.94 5.52 -15.59
N ILE A 243 4.79 6.11 -15.93
CA ILE A 243 3.56 5.35 -16.19
C ILE A 243 3.44 4.95 -17.66
N TYR A 244 3.77 5.85 -18.58
CA TYR A 244 3.51 5.71 -20.03
C TYR A 244 4.76 5.82 -20.91
N GLY A 245 5.84 6.40 -20.39
CA GLY A 245 7.06 6.67 -21.14
C GLY A 245 8.17 5.66 -20.94
N GLU A 246 9.41 6.14 -20.95
CA GLU A 246 10.62 5.30 -21.03
C GLU A 246 10.85 4.40 -19.81
N HIS A 247 10.23 4.70 -18.67
CA HIS A 247 10.36 3.94 -17.43
C HIS A 247 9.19 2.97 -17.17
N GLY A 248 8.24 2.85 -18.11
CA GLY A 248 7.06 1.99 -17.97
C GLY A 248 7.40 0.51 -17.74
N ASP A 249 8.46 -0.01 -18.37
CA ASP A 249 8.88 -1.41 -18.19
C ASP A 249 9.40 -1.68 -16.77
N TYR A 250 10.18 -0.74 -16.20
CA TYR A 250 10.65 -0.83 -14.82
C TYR A 250 9.46 -0.80 -13.86
N ARG A 251 8.53 0.14 -14.04
CA ARG A 251 7.31 0.24 -13.25
C ARG A 251 6.50 -1.05 -13.31
N ALA A 252 6.27 -1.59 -14.51
CA ALA A 252 5.52 -2.84 -14.70
C ALA A 252 6.18 -4.01 -13.96
N GLN A 253 7.52 -4.09 -13.97
CA GLN A 253 8.24 -5.10 -13.19
C GLN A 253 8.07 -4.93 -11.68
N VAL A 254 8.17 -3.70 -11.15
CA VAL A 254 7.98 -3.43 -9.72
C VAL A 254 6.56 -3.82 -9.27
N LEU A 255 5.55 -3.51 -10.08
CA LEU A 255 4.17 -3.90 -9.81
C LEU A 255 3.97 -5.42 -9.90
N ASP A 256 4.57 -6.09 -10.89
CA ASP A 256 4.53 -7.55 -11.01
C ASP A 256 5.14 -8.20 -9.75
N ASN A 257 6.32 -7.76 -9.32
CA ASN A 257 6.95 -8.20 -8.09
C ASN A 257 6.04 -8.01 -6.86
N LEU A 258 5.34 -6.88 -6.77
CA LEU A 258 4.42 -6.58 -5.68
C LEU A 258 3.28 -7.62 -5.59
N THR A 259 2.73 -8.06 -6.72
CA THR A 259 1.63 -9.05 -6.74
C THR A 259 2.02 -10.40 -6.12
N HIS A 260 3.31 -10.73 -6.08
CA HIS A 260 3.83 -11.98 -5.53
C HIS A 260 4.06 -11.94 -4.00
N THR A 261 4.12 -10.75 -3.39
CA THR A 261 4.45 -10.59 -1.96
C THR A 261 3.40 -11.19 -1.02
N GLY A 262 2.11 -11.01 -1.34
CA GLY A 262 1.00 -11.53 -0.53
C GLY A 262 1.00 -13.06 -0.42
N PRO A 263 0.90 -13.79 -1.55
CA PRO A 263 0.94 -15.26 -1.56
C PRO A 263 2.20 -15.84 -0.93
N LEU A 264 3.34 -15.16 -1.11
CA LEU A 264 4.61 -15.52 -0.50
C LEU A 264 4.51 -15.52 1.03
N LEU A 265 4.09 -14.39 1.61
CA LEU A 265 4.00 -14.26 3.07
C LEU A 265 2.95 -15.18 3.68
N GLU A 266 1.81 -15.35 3.02
CA GLU A 266 0.80 -16.33 3.45
C GLU A 266 1.39 -17.74 3.53
N THR A 267 2.09 -18.17 2.49
CA THR A 267 2.71 -19.51 2.44
C THR A 267 3.76 -19.67 3.53
N VAL A 268 4.65 -18.70 3.67
CA VAL A 268 5.76 -18.76 4.63
C VAL A 268 5.26 -18.71 6.08
N ASN A 269 4.26 -17.87 6.37
CA ASN A 269 3.65 -17.80 7.70
C ASN A 269 2.95 -19.11 8.06
N ARG A 270 2.11 -19.64 7.17
CA ARG A 270 1.42 -20.92 7.37
C ARG A 270 2.40 -22.07 7.67
N ARG A 271 3.50 -22.14 6.93
CA ARG A 271 4.54 -23.17 7.14
C ARG A 271 5.32 -22.97 8.44
N THR A 272 5.56 -21.72 8.83
CA THR A 272 6.22 -21.41 10.10
C THR A 272 5.34 -21.78 11.29
N GLU A 273 4.05 -21.50 11.24
CA GLU A 273 3.07 -21.93 12.26
C GLU A 273 2.96 -23.45 12.36
N GLU A 274 2.96 -24.15 11.20
CA GLU A 274 2.99 -25.61 11.16
C GLU A 274 4.26 -26.15 11.83
N MET A 275 5.44 -25.59 11.53
CA MET A 275 6.69 -25.97 12.16
C MET A 275 6.70 -25.72 13.67
N GLY A 276 6.13 -24.59 14.12
CA GLY A 276 5.97 -24.27 15.53
C GLY A 276 5.11 -25.30 16.28
N ARG A 277 4.02 -25.78 15.65
CA ARG A 277 3.18 -26.85 16.23
C ARG A 277 3.92 -28.18 16.34
N LEU A 278 4.70 -28.56 15.31
CA LEU A 278 5.50 -29.78 15.34
C LEU A 278 6.60 -29.71 16.41
N HIS A 279 7.24 -28.55 16.55
CA HIS A 279 8.24 -28.30 17.59
C HIS A 279 7.64 -28.41 19.00
N ALA A 280 6.48 -27.79 19.25
CA ALA A 280 5.78 -27.89 20.53
C ALA A 280 5.41 -29.34 20.91
N GLY A 281 5.15 -30.19 19.90
CA GLY A 281 4.91 -31.63 20.06
C GLY A 281 6.17 -32.46 20.31
N GLY A 282 7.36 -31.87 20.29
CA GLY A 282 8.65 -32.57 20.42
C GLY A 282 9.02 -33.40 19.18
N ILE A 283 8.39 -33.14 18.04
CA ILE A 283 8.66 -33.83 16.77
C ILE A 283 9.87 -33.20 16.06
N VAL A 284 9.99 -31.88 16.16
CA VAL A 284 11.02 -31.09 15.50
C VAL A 284 11.96 -30.48 16.53
N ASP A 285 13.26 -30.49 16.22
CA ASP A 285 14.30 -29.90 17.06
C ASP A 285 14.39 -28.37 16.91
N ASP A 286 15.07 -27.73 17.87
CA ASP A 286 15.25 -26.27 17.89
C ASP A 286 15.96 -25.77 16.62
N ALA A 287 16.86 -26.58 16.05
CA ALA A 287 17.65 -26.21 14.88
C ALA A 287 16.78 -26.07 13.62
N SER A 288 15.86 -27.01 13.41
CA SER A 288 14.92 -27.00 12.29
C SER A 288 13.91 -25.86 12.42
N LEU A 289 13.37 -25.62 13.62
CA LEU A 289 12.52 -24.46 13.87
C LEU A 289 13.27 -23.15 13.59
N SER A 290 14.50 -23.01 14.10
CA SER A 290 15.34 -21.83 13.86
C SER A 290 15.60 -21.58 12.37
N ARG A 291 15.81 -22.64 11.58
CA ARG A 291 15.98 -22.53 10.12
C ARG A 291 14.72 -22.01 9.44
N VAL A 292 13.54 -22.48 9.82
CA VAL A 292 12.26 -22.00 9.27
C VAL A 292 12.01 -20.54 9.63
N VAL A 293 12.25 -20.14 10.88
CA VAL A 293 12.14 -18.73 11.31
C VAL A 293 13.11 -17.83 10.53
N ALA A 294 14.33 -18.29 10.26
CA ALA A 294 15.28 -17.54 9.43
C ALA A 294 14.80 -17.39 7.96
N LEU A 295 14.11 -18.39 7.41
CA LEU A 295 13.50 -18.32 6.08
C LEU A 295 12.29 -17.36 6.07
N GLN A 296 11.50 -17.34 7.15
CA GLN A 296 10.43 -16.36 7.35
C GLN A 296 10.96 -14.93 7.35
N GLN A 297 12.01 -14.66 8.13
CA GLN A 297 12.61 -13.32 8.16
C GLN A 297 13.11 -12.89 6.78
N ARG A 298 13.76 -13.78 6.02
CA ARG A 298 14.21 -13.46 4.66
C ARG A 298 13.06 -13.12 3.72
N ALA A 299 11.92 -13.81 3.85
CA ALA A 299 10.73 -13.49 3.05
C ALA A 299 10.16 -12.11 3.43
N LEU A 300 10.13 -11.78 4.72
CA LEU A 300 9.74 -10.45 5.20
C LEU A 300 10.69 -9.36 4.69
N ASP A 301 12.00 -9.58 4.76
CA ASP A 301 13.01 -8.64 4.26
C ASP A 301 12.83 -8.42 2.74
N THR A 302 12.55 -9.48 1.98
CA THR A 302 12.29 -9.40 0.54
C THR A 302 11.02 -8.59 0.24
N CYS A 303 9.92 -8.87 0.93
CA CYS A 303 8.67 -8.13 0.74
C CYS A 303 8.81 -6.65 1.14
N THR A 304 9.60 -6.38 2.18
CA THR A 304 9.94 -5.02 2.61
C THR A 304 10.72 -4.28 1.52
N ALA A 305 11.71 -4.93 0.91
CA ALA A 305 12.46 -4.36 -0.20
C ALA A 305 11.58 -4.08 -1.43
N ILE A 306 10.73 -5.03 -1.84
CA ILE A 306 9.79 -4.86 -2.95
C ILE A 306 8.82 -3.70 -2.68
N ASN A 307 8.29 -3.60 -1.46
CA ASN A 307 7.42 -2.49 -1.08
C ASN A 307 8.17 -1.15 -1.09
N ALA A 308 9.44 -1.12 -0.67
CA ALA A 308 10.26 0.08 -0.76
C ALA A 308 10.49 0.52 -2.21
N GLU A 309 10.72 -0.42 -3.14
CA GLU A 309 10.82 -0.12 -4.58
C GLU A 309 9.50 0.42 -5.14
N TYR A 310 8.37 -0.19 -4.77
CA TYR A 310 7.04 0.30 -5.15
C TYR A 310 6.80 1.73 -4.67
N ARG A 311 7.07 2.02 -3.39
CA ARG A 311 6.92 3.37 -2.83
C ARG A 311 7.94 4.38 -3.38
N ALA A 312 8.97 3.91 -4.06
CA ALA A 312 9.96 4.77 -4.71
C ALA A 312 9.58 5.14 -6.15
N LEU A 313 8.57 4.51 -6.75
CA LEU A 313 8.02 4.95 -8.04
C LEU A 313 7.57 6.42 -7.95
N PRO A 314 7.87 7.28 -8.95
CA PRO A 314 7.63 8.72 -8.86
C PRO A 314 6.23 9.14 -8.38
N GLU A 315 5.19 8.54 -8.96
CA GLU A 315 3.79 8.81 -8.65
C GLU A 315 3.41 8.33 -7.24
N GLU A 316 3.91 7.16 -6.84
CA GLU A 316 3.68 6.56 -5.52
C GLU A 316 4.43 7.32 -4.42
N ARG A 317 5.69 7.68 -4.65
CA ARG A 317 6.52 8.45 -3.73
C ARG A 317 5.82 9.75 -3.34
N ASP A 318 5.30 10.46 -4.33
CA ASP A 318 4.55 11.70 -4.13
C ASP A 318 3.22 11.45 -3.41
N ALA A 319 2.42 10.46 -3.84
CA ALA A 319 1.14 10.14 -3.20
C ALA A 319 1.32 9.69 -1.74
N TRP A 320 2.31 8.87 -1.42
CA TRP A 320 2.66 8.46 -0.06
C TRP A 320 3.21 9.60 0.79
N ALA A 321 3.98 10.53 0.21
CA ALA A 321 4.44 11.70 0.94
C ALA A 321 3.25 12.59 1.36
N VAL A 322 2.31 12.80 0.44
CA VAL A 322 1.10 13.60 0.66
C VAL A 322 0.14 12.93 1.65
N GLY A 323 -0.23 11.67 1.43
CA GLY A 323 -1.09 10.91 2.34
C GLY A 323 -0.47 10.75 3.74
N GLY A 324 0.82 10.40 3.81
CA GLY A 324 1.52 10.27 5.08
C GLY A 324 1.66 11.59 5.85
N ALA A 325 1.67 12.74 5.16
CA ALA A 325 1.60 14.04 5.81
C ALA A 325 0.24 14.29 6.47
N ILE A 326 -0.85 13.84 5.85
CA ILE A 326 -2.19 13.85 6.48
C ILE A 326 -2.21 12.95 7.71
N ASN A 327 -1.70 11.71 7.61
CA ASN A 327 -1.65 10.78 8.73
C ASN A 327 -0.98 11.42 9.96
N ARG A 328 0.22 11.98 9.76
CA ARG A 328 0.98 12.66 10.82
C ARG A 328 0.20 13.84 11.40
N ALA A 329 -0.37 14.68 10.54
CA ALA A 329 -1.11 15.85 10.98
C ALA A 329 -2.36 15.50 11.81
N VAL A 330 -3.12 14.47 11.42
CA VAL A 330 -4.27 13.97 12.19
C VAL A 330 -3.83 13.37 13.52
N ASN A 331 -2.68 12.69 13.55
CA ASN A 331 -2.09 12.14 14.77
C ASN A 331 -1.42 13.20 15.67
N GLY A 332 -1.28 14.44 15.21
CA GLY A 332 -0.61 15.52 15.94
C GLY A 332 0.91 15.34 16.02
N ARG A 333 1.52 14.73 15.00
CA ARG A 333 2.96 14.47 14.87
C ARG A 333 3.61 15.34 13.80
#